data_AF-A0A949HI78-F1
#
_entry.id   AF-A0A949HI78-F1
#
_cell.length_a   1.000
_cell.length_b   1.000
_cell.length_c   1.000
_cell.angle_alpha   90.00
_cell.angle_beta   90.00
_cell.angle_gamma   90.00
#
_symmetry.space_group_name_H-M   'P 1'
#
loop_
_entity.id
_entity.type
_entity.pdbx_description
1 polymer ?
#
loop_
_entity_poly.entity_id
_entity_poly.type
_entity_poly.pdbx_seq_one_letter_code
_entity_poly.pdbx_strand_id
1 'polypeptide(L)'
;MKAASVGQQTVPEGVYPWAVALERVEAGERTPTSFCGGALIAPRFVITAAHCAQVEGLNSPAQVKRAHLKARFANLAGKPAVSALSMNVPGSYWVRMWGRRAQSDVAIVELASPAPTAPHPVSAQAPQVGQVAGDLGYGLTPENPSSMSADLLQATFLVAEPSRCSGSSQTGIKARVYPETEICTVPGPAPSDGATCPGDSGSPMT
;
A
#
# COMPACT_ATOMS: atom_id res chain seq x y z
N MET A 1 10.13 -3.40 -16.13
CA MET A 1 9.62 -4.66 -16.74
C MET A 1 8.13 -4.72 -16.48
N LYS A 2 7.35 -5.16 -17.47
CA LYS A 2 6.03 -5.73 -17.18
C LYS A 2 6.29 -7.00 -16.37
N ALA A 3 6.17 -6.91 -15.05
CA ALA A 3 6.12 -8.10 -14.21
C ALA A 3 4.70 -8.64 -14.35
N ALA A 4 4.57 -9.82 -14.95
CA ALA A 4 3.40 -10.65 -14.73
C ALA A 4 3.57 -11.26 -13.33
N SER A 5 2.65 -10.97 -12.41
CA SER A 5 2.51 -11.60 -11.11
C SER A 5 2.17 -13.10 -11.24
N VAL A 6 3.20 -13.94 -11.37
CA VAL A 6 3.07 -15.38 -11.08
C VAL A 6 3.01 -15.52 -9.56
N GLY A 7 2.01 -16.18 -8.99
CA GLY A 7 2.08 -16.65 -7.59
C GLY A 7 1.22 -15.93 -6.54
N GLN A 8 0.39 -14.94 -6.90
CA GLN A 8 -0.58 -14.39 -5.95
C GLN A 8 -1.68 -15.42 -5.64
N GLN A 9 -1.96 -15.63 -4.35
CA GLN A 9 -3.01 -16.53 -3.89
C GLN A 9 -4.14 -15.76 -3.22
N THR A 10 -5.38 -16.13 -3.51
CA THR A 10 -6.54 -15.60 -2.79
C THR A 10 -6.44 -15.96 -1.31
N VAL A 11 -6.53 -14.95 -0.46
CA VAL A 11 -6.55 -15.11 0.99
C VAL A 11 -8.00 -15.42 1.41
N PRO A 12 -8.23 -16.47 2.22
CA PRO A 12 -9.54 -16.74 2.80
C PRO A 12 -10.11 -15.56 3.60
N GLU A 13 -11.43 -15.49 3.68
CA GLU A 13 -12.11 -14.45 4.45
C GLU A 13 -11.68 -14.41 5.92
N GLY A 14 -11.50 -13.20 6.46
CA GLY A 14 -11.21 -13.00 7.89
C GLY A 14 -9.77 -13.29 8.34
N VAL A 15 -8.87 -13.75 7.46
CA VAL A 15 -7.47 -14.04 7.85
C VAL A 15 -6.68 -12.75 8.15
N TYR A 16 -6.79 -11.75 7.30
CA TYR A 16 -6.18 -10.43 7.49
C TYR A 16 -7.26 -9.33 7.46
N PRO A 17 -8.15 -9.28 8.47
CA PRO A 17 -9.33 -8.42 8.43
C PRO A 17 -8.99 -6.93 8.62
N TRP A 18 -7.73 -6.63 8.89
CA TRP A 18 -7.15 -5.30 9.03
C TRP A 18 -6.51 -4.78 7.72
N ALA A 19 -6.41 -5.61 6.67
CA ALA A 19 -5.98 -5.17 5.35
C ALA A 19 -7.06 -4.30 4.69
N VAL A 20 -6.63 -3.23 4.02
CA VAL A 20 -7.50 -2.17 3.51
C VAL A 20 -7.18 -1.88 2.05
N ALA A 21 -8.21 -1.84 1.22
CA ALA A 21 -8.19 -1.20 -0.08
C ALA A 21 -8.53 0.30 0.08
N LEU A 22 -7.64 1.16 -0.40
CA LEU A 22 -7.80 2.61 -0.42
C LEU A 22 -8.10 3.07 -1.84
N GLU A 23 -9.33 3.53 -2.04
CA GLU A 23 -9.85 3.99 -3.32
C GLU A 23 -10.01 5.51 -3.29
N ARG A 24 -9.21 6.22 -4.09
CA ARG A 24 -9.34 7.66 -4.25
C ARG A 24 -10.39 7.97 -5.29
N VAL A 25 -11.33 8.85 -4.97
CA VAL A 25 -12.32 9.38 -5.90
C VAL A 25 -12.18 10.90 -5.93
N GLU A 26 -11.79 11.44 -7.07
CA GLU A 26 -11.70 12.89 -7.29
C GLU A 26 -13.07 13.52 -7.51
N ALA A 27 -13.17 14.83 -7.30
CA ALA A 27 -14.44 15.56 -7.39
C ALA A 27 -14.99 15.51 -8.82
N GLY A 28 -16.23 15.07 -8.96
CA GLY A 28 -16.89 14.93 -10.25
C GLY A 28 -16.70 13.54 -10.87
N GLU A 29 -15.80 12.72 -10.34
CA GLU A 29 -15.61 11.34 -10.78
C GLU A 29 -16.58 10.38 -10.08
N ARG A 30 -17.01 9.34 -10.80
CA ARG A 30 -17.87 8.28 -10.28
C ARG A 30 -17.09 7.01 -9.92
N THR A 31 -15.91 6.85 -10.50
CA THR A 31 -15.02 5.70 -10.33
C THR A 31 -13.74 6.12 -9.61
N PRO A 32 -13.06 5.20 -8.92
CA PRO A 32 -11.76 5.50 -8.33
C PRO A 32 -10.74 5.92 -9.39
N THR A 33 -9.98 6.98 -9.11
CA THR A 33 -8.89 7.50 -9.94
C THR A 33 -7.53 6.89 -9.56
N SER A 34 -7.39 6.42 -8.31
CA SER A 34 -6.25 5.63 -7.87
C SER A 34 -6.69 4.55 -6.89
N PHE A 35 -5.90 3.49 -6.83
CA PHE A 35 -6.09 2.35 -5.94
C PHE A 35 -4.77 2.06 -5.22
N CYS A 36 -4.83 1.86 -3.91
CA CYS A 36 -3.70 1.52 -3.06
C CYS A 36 -4.13 0.53 -1.97
N GLY A 37 -3.16 -0.09 -1.31
CA GLY A 37 -3.35 -0.85 -0.08
C GLY A 37 -3.13 -0.02 1.18
N GLY A 38 -3.38 -0.64 2.33
CA GLY A 38 -3.11 -0.11 3.65
C GLY A 38 -3.43 -1.13 4.75
N ALA A 39 -3.08 -0.78 5.98
CA ALA A 39 -3.41 -1.58 7.17
C ALA A 39 -4.02 -0.75 8.28
N LEU A 40 -5.05 -1.27 8.94
CA LEU A 40 -5.63 -0.68 10.14
C LEU A 40 -4.71 -0.91 11.34
N ILE A 41 -4.15 0.17 11.90
CA ILE A 41 -3.19 0.11 13.03
C ILE A 41 -3.79 0.57 14.36
N ALA A 42 -4.92 1.26 14.31
CA ALA A 42 -5.76 1.61 15.45
C ALA A 42 -7.20 1.79 14.97
N PRO A 43 -8.22 1.86 15.85
CA PRO A 43 -9.64 1.78 15.45
C PRO A 43 -10.05 2.78 14.36
N ARG A 44 -9.35 3.91 14.23
CA ARG A 44 -9.61 4.92 13.21
C ARG A 44 -8.39 5.27 12.37
N PHE A 45 -7.29 4.52 12.46
CA PHE A 45 -6.04 4.90 11.80
C PHE A 45 -5.55 3.80 10.87
N VAL A 46 -5.38 4.15 9.61
CA VAL A 46 -4.84 3.28 8.56
C VAL A 46 -3.44 3.78 8.17
N ILE A 47 -2.45 2.90 8.17
CA ILE A 47 -1.13 3.17 7.59
C ILE A 47 -1.12 2.80 6.10
N THR A 48 -0.47 3.61 5.28
CA THR A 48 -0.31 3.42 3.82
C THR A 48 0.92 4.18 3.31
N ALA A 49 1.17 4.16 2.00
CA ALA A 49 2.21 4.96 1.38
C ALA A 49 1.82 6.45 1.29
N ALA A 50 2.78 7.36 1.39
CA ALA A 50 2.53 8.79 1.32
C ALA A 50 1.99 9.21 -0.05
N HIS A 51 2.51 8.62 -1.14
CA HIS A 51 2.00 8.91 -2.48
C HIS A 51 0.54 8.45 -2.69
N CYS A 52 0.08 7.45 -1.93
CA CYS A 52 -1.33 7.02 -1.95
C CYS A 52 -2.25 8.04 -1.26
N ALA A 53 -1.74 8.71 -0.22
CA ALA A 53 -2.43 9.76 0.51
C ALA A 53 -2.30 11.15 -0.15
N GLN A 54 -1.27 11.37 -0.97
CA GLN A 54 -1.00 12.66 -1.60
C GLN A 54 -2.15 13.09 -2.52
N VAL A 55 -2.65 14.31 -2.33
CA VAL A 55 -3.55 14.96 -3.29
C VAL A 55 -2.69 15.97 -4.04
N GLU A 56 -2.45 15.72 -5.33
CA GLU A 56 -1.71 16.66 -6.17
C GLU A 56 -2.42 18.02 -6.23
N GLY A 57 -1.65 19.11 -6.16
CA GLY A 57 -2.17 20.47 -6.35
C GLY A 57 -2.81 21.13 -5.12
N LEU A 58 -2.66 20.58 -3.91
CA LEU A 58 -3.11 21.23 -2.68
C LEU A 58 -2.10 22.27 -2.18
N ASN A 59 -2.13 23.46 -2.76
CA ASN A 59 -1.40 24.63 -2.24
C ASN A 59 -2.25 25.46 -1.25
N SER A 60 -3.51 25.05 -0.99
CA SER A 60 -4.38 25.75 -0.05
C SER A 60 -5.44 24.85 0.62
N PRO A 61 -5.84 25.16 1.88
CA PRO A 61 -6.92 24.48 2.61
C PRO A 61 -8.27 24.46 1.87
N ALA A 62 -8.52 25.41 0.97
CA ALA A 62 -9.76 25.48 0.18
C ALA A 62 -9.84 24.39 -0.91
N GLN A 63 -8.69 23.85 -1.35
CA GLN A 63 -8.63 22.76 -2.35
C GLN A 63 -8.79 21.37 -1.72
N VAL A 64 -8.65 21.26 -0.38
CA VAL A 64 -8.76 20.02 0.42
C VAL A 64 -10.17 19.39 0.35
N LYS A 65 -11.15 20.05 -0.29
CA LYS A 65 -12.54 19.59 -0.41
C LYS A 65 -12.86 18.72 -1.63
N ARG A 66 -11.87 18.21 -2.37
CA ARG A 66 -12.16 17.59 -3.69
C ARG A 66 -11.83 16.11 -3.86
N ALA A 67 -11.09 15.47 -2.96
CA ALA A 67 -10.83 14.03 -3.05
C ALA A 67 -11.43 13.31 -1.85
N HIS A 68 -12.16 12.22 -2.11
CA HIS A 68 -12.61 11.29 -1.09
C HIS A 68 -11.72 10.05 -1.13
N LEU A 69 -11.20 9.63 0.01
CA LEU A 69 -10.54 8.35 0.16
C LEU A 69 -11.55 7.37 0.78
N LYS A 70 -11.92 6.34 0.04
CA LYS A 70 -12.78 5.27 0.53
C LYS A 70 -11.91 4.13 1.03
N ALA A 71 -12.13 3.71 2.26
CA ALA A 71 -11.49 2.54 2.83
C ALA A 71 -12.46 1.36 2.73
N ARG A 72 -12.07 0.35 1.96
CA ARG A 72 -12.76 -0.93 1.88
C ARG A 72 -11.92 -1.96 2.62
N PHE A 73 -12.49 -2.53 3.68
CA PHE A 73 -11.84 -3.60 4.43
C PHE A 73 -12.15 -4.94 3.78
N ALA A 74 -11.18 -5.85 3.77
CA ALA A 74 -11.35 -7.21 3.27
C ALA A 74 -12.60 -7.86 3.86
N ASN A 75 -13.35 -8.57 3.01
CA ASN A 75 -14.09 -9.76 3.42
C ASN A 75 -15.08 -9.55 4.59
N LEU A 76 -15.69 -8.37 4.64
CA LEU A 76 -16.91 -8.15 5.42
C LEU A 76 -18.08 -8.24 4.46
N ALA A 77 -18.41 -9.46 4.02
CA ALA A 77 -19.58 -9.73 3.21
C ALA A 77 -20.80 -8.98 3.79
N GLY A 78 -21.36 -8.05 3.01
CA GLY A 78 -22.54 -7.27 3.39
C GLY A 78 -22.33 -6.08 4.33
N LYS A 79 -21.10 -5.67 4.67
CA LYS A 79 -20.87 -4.42 5.42
C LYS A 79 -20.47 -3.26 4.48
N PRO A 80 -21.03 -2.05 4.69
CA PRO A 80 -20.72 -0.91 3.84
C PRO A 80 -19.26 -0.49 3.97
N ALA A 81 -18.66 -0.07 2.85
CA ALA A 81 -17.37 0.61 2.83
C ALA A 81 -17.41 1.82 3.78
N VAL A 82 -16.37 2.00 4.58
CA VAL A 82 -16.28 3.15 5.49
C VAL A 82 -15.61 4.28 4.72
N SER A 83 -16.34 5.36 4.49
CA SER A 83 -15.76 6.59 3.95
C SER A 83 -14.78 7.17 4.96
N ALA A 84 -13.52 7.40 4.56
CA ALA A 84 -12.62 8.19 5.38
C ALA A 84 -12.94 9.68 5.17
N LEU A 85 -13.30 10.39 6.23
CA LEU A 85 -13.47 11.84 6.21
C LEU A 85 -12.19 12.45 6.75
N SER A 86 -11.54 13.22 5.88
CA SER A 86 -10.42 14.10 6.20
C SER A 86 -9.20 13.38 6.77
N MET A 87 -8.14 13.32 5.97
CA MET A 87 -6.80 13.04 6.44
C MET A 87 -6.41 14.13 7.44
N ASN A 88 -6.67 13.88 8.72
CA ASN A 88 -6.00 14.58 9.79
C ASN A 88 -4.57 14.04 9.79
N VAL A 89 -3.69 14.63 8.97
CA VAL A 89 -2.25 14.36 8.99
C VAL A 89 -1.65 15.38 9.95
N PRO A 90 -1.45 15.06 11.24
CA PRO A 90 -0.77 15.97 12.15
C PRO A 90 0.69 15.99 11.68
N GLY A 91 1.07 17.08 11.03
CA GLY A 91 2.38 17.21 10.42
C GLY A 91 2.31 17.01 8.93
N SER A 92 2.35 18.13 8.22
CA SER A 92 2.77 18.23 6.84
C SER A 92 4.03 17.36 6.65
N TYR A 93 3.90 16.18 6.05
CA TYR A 93 5.05 15.63 5.33
C TYR A 93 5.14 16.42 4.04
N TRP A 94 5.88 17.51 4.16
CA TRP A 94 6.65 18.02 3.06
C TRP A 94 7.35 16.83 2.38
N VAL A 95 7.11 16.63 1.08
CA VAL A 95 8.21 16.19 0.23
C VAL A 95 9.23 17.34 0.31
N ARG A 96 10.09 17.36 1.34
CA ARG A 96 11.22 18.29 1.41
C ARG A 96 12.20 17.85 0.34
N MET A 97 11.99 18.27 -0.91
CA MET A 97 13.09 18.35 -1.86
C MET A 97 13.94 19.58 -1.51
N TRP A 98 14.85 19.39 -0.57
CA TRP A 98 16.00 20.26 -0.37
C TRP A 98 17.25 19.39 -0.37
N GLY A 99 17.97 19.34 -1.50
CA GLY A 99 19.27 18.68 -1.62
C GLY A 99 19.24 17.13 -1.55
N ARG A 100 19.25 16.49 -2.72
CA ARG A 100 19.60 15.08 -3.02
C ARG A 100 18.96 13.89 -2.27
N ARG A 101 18.17 13.98 -1.19
CA ARG A 101 17.56 12.76 -0.58
C ARG A 101 16.15 12.98 0.02
N ALA A 102 15.14 12.38 -0.60
CA ALA A 102 13.76 12.24 -0.13
C ALA A 102 13.51 10.75 0.19
N GLN A 103 13.39 10.36 1.47
CA GLN A 103 13.59 8.95 1.89
C GLN A 103 12.49 8.37 2.81
N SER A 104 11.23 8.79 2.74
CA SER A 104 10.15 8.13 3.53
C SER A 104 8.80 8.26 2.84
N ASP A 105 8.29 7.16 2.28
CA ASP A 105 6.99 7.08 1.60
C ASP A 105 5.94 6.40 2.50
N VAL A 106 5.59 7.03 3.62
CA VAL A 106 4.64 6.50 4.60
C VAL A 106 3.68 7.59 5.09
N ALA A 107 2.40 7.25 5.26
CA ALA A 107 1.36 8.13 5.78
C ALA A 107 0.37 7.40 6.69
N ILE A 108 -0.27 8.15 7.59
CA ILE A 108 -1.40 7.70 8.40
C ILE A 108 -2.66 8.45 7.96
N VAL A 109 -3.75 7.72 7.73
CA VAL A 109 -5.07 8.23 7.37
C VAL A 109 -6.02 8.00 8.54
N GLU A 110 -6.70 9.06 9.00
CA GLU A 110 -7.78 8.96 9.98
C GLU A 110 -9.13 8.66 9.28
N LEU A 111 -9.89 7.69 9.79
CA LEU A 111 -11.21 7.32 9.31
C LEU A 111 -12.30 8.20 9.95
N ALA A 112 -13.40 8.44 9.22
CA ALA A 112 -14.55 9.19 9.73
C ALA A 112 -15.20 8.55 10.97
N SER A 113 -15.16 7.23 11.03
CA SER A 113 -15.72 6.40 12.09
C SER A 113 -14.79 5.23 12.39
N PRO A 114 -14.88 4.62 13.58
CA PRO A 114 -14.17 3.39 13.86
C PRO A 114 -14.39 2.32 12.79
N ALA A 115 -13.33 1.60 12.44
CA ALA A 115 -13.38 0.47 11.54
C ALA A 115 -14.19 -0.69 12.17
N PRO A 116 -14.87 -1.50 11.36
CA PRO A 116 -15.70 -2.62 11.82
C PRO A 116 -14.89 -3.87 12.21
N THR A 117 -13.57 -3.75 12.38
CA THR A 117 -12.60 -4.82 12.56
C THR A 117 -11.52 -4.39 13.55
N ALA A 118 -10.81 -5.36 14.13
CA ALA A 118 -9.72 -5.08 15.05
C ALA A 118 -8.47 -4.59 14.28
N PRO A 119 -7.75 -3.58 14.80
CA PRO A 119 -6.47 -3.17 14.24
C PRO A 119 -5.38 -4.22 14.44
N HIS A 120 -4.34 -4.16 13.61
CA HIS A 120 -3.12 -4.96 13.74
C HIS A 120 -1.92 -4.05 14.01
N PRO A 121 -1.13 -4.31 15.07
CA PRO A 121 0.00 -3.47 15.40
C PRO A 121 1.10 -3.57 14.33
N VAL A 122 1.79 -2.46 14.07
CA VAL A 122 2.99 -2.44 13.23
C VAL A 122 4.17 -2.95 14.05
N SER A 123 4.96 -3.87 13.50
CA SER A 123 6.21 -4.29 14.12
C SER A 123 7.22 -3.14 14.14
N ALA A 124 7.84 -2.91 15.31
CA ALA A 124 8.99 -2.00 15.42
C ALA A 124 10.32 -2.67 15.05
N GLN A 125 10.30 -3.98 14.74
CA GLN A 125 11.48 -4.77 14.39
C GLN A 125 11.53 -4.93 12.88
N ALA A 126 12.66 -4.55 12.28
CA ALA A 126 12.92 -4.83 10.88
C ALA A 126 13.03 -6.35 10.66
N PRO A 127 12.53 -6.88 9.54
CA PRO A 127 12.64 -8.30 9.25
C PRO A 127 14.09 -8.66 8.93
N GLN A 128 14.43 -9.93 9.14
CA GLN A 128 15.79 -10.42 8.90
C GLN A 128 15.99 -10.85 7.45
N VAL A 129 17.21 -10.70 6.93
CA VAL A 129 17.59 -11.26 5.62
C VAL A 129 17.35 -12.77 5.61
N GLY A 130 16.68 -13.25 4.56
CA GLY A 130 16.25 -14.64 4.41
C GLY A 130 14.87 -14.95 4.98
N GLN A 131 14.25 -14.03 5.74
CA GLN A 131 12.88 -14.17 6.20
C GLN A 131 11.90 -14.11 5.02
N VAL A 132 10.86 -14.95 5.07
CA VAL A 132 9.72 -14.86 4.13
C VAL A 132 8.84 -13.71 4.58
N ALA A 133 8.53 -12.82 3.64
CA ALA A 133 7.60 -11.71 3.83
C ALA A 133 6.40 -11.86 2.89
N GLY A 134 5.20 -11.61 3.38
CA GLY A 134 3.95 -11.66 2.60
C GLY A 134 3.38 -10.27 2.37
N ASP A 135 3.19 -9.87 1.12
CA ASP A 135 2.46 -8.65 0.75
C ASP A 135 0.98 -8.96 0.56
N LEU A 136 0.11 -8.12 1.09
CA LEU A 136 -1.35 -8.31 1.11
C LEU A 136 -2.05 -7.19 0.34
N GLY A 137 -2.53 -7.49 -0.87
CA GLY A 137 -3.00 -6.48 -1.80
C GLY A 137 -4.25 -6.85 -2.58
N TYR A 138 -4.75 -5.89 -3.35
CA TYR A 138 -5.87 -6.07 -4.28
C TYR A 138 -5.48 -5.59 -5.69
N GLY A 139 -4.19 -5.44 -5.96
CA GLY A 139 -3.66 -4.97 -7.21
C GLY A 139 -4.07 -5.85 -8.39
N LEU A 140 -3.66 -5.38 -9.56
CA LEU A 140 -3.85 -6.12 -10.82
C LEU A 140 -3.11 -7.46 -10.78
N THR A 141 -3.69 -8.48 -11.41
CA THR A 141 -3.01 -9.77 -11.64
C THR A 141 -2.78 -9.98 -13.15
N PRO A 142 -1.98 -10.96 -13.59
CA PRO A 142 -1.79 -11.21 -15.02
C PRO A 142 -3.05 -11.80 -15.64
N GLU A 143 -3.84 -12.54 -14.85
CA GLU A 143 -5.13 -13.08 -15.26
C GLU A 143 -6.17 -11.96 -15.42
N ASN A 144 -6.03 -10.87 -14.64
CA ASN A 144 -6.92 -9.71 -14.71
C ASN A 144 -6.15 -8.38 -14.71
N PRO A 145 -5.54 -8.00 -15.84
CA PRO A 145 -4.69 -6.81 -15.93
C PRO A 145 -5.48 -5.50 -16.08
N SER A 146 -6.81 -5.56 -16.15
CA SER A 146 -7.69 -4.40 -16.38
C SER A 146 -8.59 -4.07 -15.20
N SER A 147 -8.63 -4.91 -14.17
CA SER A 147 -9.45 -4.69 -12.97
C SER A 147 -8.70 -5.13 -11.73
N MET A 148 -8.83 -4.35 -10.67
CA MET A 148 -8.37 -4.71 -9.33
C MET A 148 -9.09 -5.96 -8.84
N SER A 149 -8.43 -6.72 -7.98
CA SER A 149 -9.03 -7.91 -7.37
C SER A 149 -10.15 -7.52 -6.39
N ALA A 150 -11.27 -8.24 -6.47
CA ALA A 150 -12.34 -8.12 -5.48
C ALA A 150 -11.90 -8.72 -4.12
N ASP A 151 -11.16 -9.82 -4.20
CA ASP A 151 -10.65 -10.59 -3.07
C ASP A 151 -9.25 -10.12 -2.66
N LEU A 152 -8.92 -10.26 -1.39
CA LEU A 152 -7.56 -10.02 -0.91
C LEU A 152 -6.62 -11.09 -1.47
N LEU A 153 -5.49 -10.67 -2.00
CA LEU A 153 -4.44 -11.54 -2.52
C LEU A 153 -3.20 -11.45 -1.64
N GLN A 154 -2.44 -12.54 -1.60
CA GLN A 154 -1.12 -12.57 -0.96
C GLN A 154 -0.06 -12.98 -1.97
N ALA A 155 1.05 -12.23 -2.00
CA ALA A 155 2.30 -12.62 -2.67
C ALA A 155 3.39 -12.84 -1.62
N THR A 156 4.25 -13.83 -1.82
CA THR A 156 5.40 -14.08 -0.95
C THR A 156 6.70 -13.57 -1.56
N PHE A 157 7.61 -13.13 -0.70
CA PHE A 157 8.94 -12.65 -1.03
C PHE A 157 9.96 -13.14 -0.01
N LEU A 158 11.24 -13.06 -0.37
CA LEU A 158 12.33 -13.15 0.59
C LEU A 158 12.91 -11.77 0.86
N VAL A 159 13.13 -11.47 2.13
CA VAL A 159 13.93 -10.33 2.55
C VAL A 159 15.38 -10.58 2.14
N ALA A 160 15.99 -9.59 1.50
CA ALA A 160 17.31 -9.69 0.91
C ALA A 160 18.21 -8.54 1.36
N GLU A 161 19.51 -8.73 1.17
CA GLU A 161 20.48 -7.65 1.35
C GLU A 161 20.18 -6.46 0.43
N PRO A 162 20.33 -5.20 0.89
CA PRO A 162 20.06 -4.00 0.08
C PRO A 162 20.79 -3.98 -1.26
N SER A 163 21.98 -4.60 -1.33
CA SER A 163 22.78 -4.74 -2.54
C SER A 163 22.09 -5.55 -3.65
N ARG A 164 21.18 -6.46 -3.30
CA ARG A 164 20.41 -7.25 -4.29
C ARG A 164 19.36 -6.43 -5.02
N CYS A 165 18.87 -5.38 -4.38
CA CYS A 165 17.93 -4.42 -4.98
C CYS A 165 18.63 -3.15 -5.51
N SER A 166 19.91 -2.95 -5.18
CA SER A 166 20.70 -1.79 -5.59
C SER A 166 21.45 -2.06 -6.90
N GLY A 167 21.25 -1.23 -7.93
CA GLY A 167 21.92 -1.42 -9.22
C GLY A 167 21.15 -0.80 -10.39
N SER A 168 21.61 -1.06 -11.63
CA SER A 168 20.85 -0.65 -12.80
C SER A 168 19.54 -1.44 -12.85
N SER A 169 18.42 -0.78 -12.55
CA SER A 169 17.13 -1.33 -12.97
C SER A 169 17.12 -1.42 -14.49
N GLN A 170 16.34 -2.35 -15.05
CA GLN A 170 16.22 -2.52 -16.49
C GLN A 170 15.66 -1.28 -17.23
N THR A 171 15.22 -0.25 -16.50
CA THR A 171 14.80 1.05 -17.05
C THR A 171 15.93 2.08 -17.11
N GLY A 172 17.17 1.69 -16.78
CA GLY A 172 18.33 2.61 -16.76
C GLY A 172 18.38 3.50 -15.51
N ILE A 173 17.39 3.42 -14.62
CA ILE A 173 17.40 4.11 -13.34
C ILE A 173 18.22 3.27 -12.36
N LYS A 174 19.29 3.83 -11.80
CA LYS A 174 19.98 3.16 -10.68
C LYS A 174 19.05 3.18 -9.47
N ALA A 175 18.41 2.06 -9.18
CA ALA A 175 17.68 1.90 -7.94
C ALA A 175 18.72 1.94 -6.81
N ARG A 176 18.57 2.90 -5.91
CA ARG A 176 19.37 3.01 -4.70
C ARG A 176 18.45 2.64 -3.55
N VAL A 177 18.79 1.58 -2.83
CA VAL A 177 18.10 1.22 -1.60
C VAL A 177 18.75 1.93 -0.41
N TYR A 178 17.93 2.49 0.45
CA TYR A 178 18.29 3.15 1.69
C TYR A 178 17.96 2.24 2.88
N PRO A 179 18.91 1.42 3.36
CA PRO A 179 18.64 0.42 4.39
C PRO A 179 18.12 0.98 5.72
N GLU A 180 18.31 2.28 5.95
CA GLU A 180 17.76 2.99 7.11
C GLU A 180 16.22 3.14 7.09
N THR A 181 15.60 3.09 5.90
CA THR A 181 14.19 3.42 5.68
C THR A 181 13.47 2.48 4.71
N GLU A 182 14.19 1.54 4.09
CA GLU A 182 13.68 0.66 3.04
C GLU A 182 14.16 -0.78 3.26
N ILE A 183 13.30 -1.73 2.91
CA ILE A 183 13.58 -3.17 2.96
C ILE A 183 13.69 -3.66 1.51
N CYS A 184 14.76 -4.41 1.22
CA CYS A 184 14.89 -5.09 -0.07
C CYS A 184 14.19 -6.44 0.00
N THR A 185 13.27 -6.67 -0.93
CA THR A 185 12.66 -7.98 -1.13
C THR A 185 12.88 -8.46 -2.56
N VAL A 186 12.95 -9.77 -2.72
CA VAL A 186 13.11 -10.44 -4.01
C VAL A 186 12.12 -11.59 -4.09
N PRO A 187 11.75 -12.05 -5.30
CA PRO A 187 11.04 -13.31 -5.44
C PRO A 187 11.82 -14.44 -4.74
N GLY A 188 11.13 -15.26 -3.96
CA GLY A 188 11.71 -16.46 -3.36
C GLY A 188 11.82 -17.65 -4.34
N PRO A 189 12.00 -18.88 -3.82
CA PRO A 189 12.05 -20.12 -4.60
C PRO A 189 10.70 -20.86 -4.82
N ALA A 190 9.63 -20.48 -4.15
CA ALA A 190 8.29 -21.07 -4.21
C ALA A 190 7.44 -20.55 -5.41
N PRO A 191 6.43 -21.34 -5.86
CA PRO A 191 5.52 -20.92 -6.93
C PRO A 191 4.64 -19.71 -6.60
N SER A 192 4.49 -19.36 -5.32
CA SER A 192 3.76 -18.19 -4.83
C SER A 192 4.59 -16.91 -4.83
N ASP A 193 5.83 -16.98 -5.30
CA ASP A 193 6.74 -15.84 -5.27
C ASP A 193 6.39 -14.85 -6.37
N GLY A 194 5.65 -13.84 -5.93
CA GLY A 194 4.98 -12.88 -6.79
C GLY A 194 5.78 -11.62 -7.06
N ALA A 195 5.12 -10.74 -7.78
CA ALA A 195 5.50 -9.35 -7.91
C ALA A 195 4.34 -8.51 -7.40
N THR A 196 4.64 -7.39 -6.76
CA THR A 196 3.65 -6.34 -6.50
C THR A 196 3.24 -5.70 -7.83
N CYS A 197 1.96 -5.41 -8.00
CA CYS A 197 1.41 -4.81 -9.21
C CYS A 197 0.75 -3.45 -8.92
N PRO A 198 0.37 -2.68 -9.96
CA PRO A 198 -0.40 -1.46 -9.75
C PRO A 198 -1.64 -1.76 -8.88
N GLY A 199 -1.81 -0.96 -7.82
CA GLY A 199 -2.84 -1.18 -6.80
C GLY A 199 -2.30 -1.74 -5.47
N ASP A 200 -1.13 -2.38 -5.46
CA ASP A 200 -0.50 -2.91 -4.23
C ASP A 200 0.36 -1.85 -3.49
N SER A 201 0.51 -0.65 -4.04
CA SER A 201 1.21 0.44 -3.36
C SER A 201 0.60 0.73 -2.00
N GLY A 202 1.42 0.77 -0.95
CA GLY A 202 0.96 1.01 0.42
C GLY A 202 0.33 -0.19 1.12
N SER A 203 0.23 -1.34 0.43
CA SER A 203 -0.17 -2.62 1.03
C SER A 203 0.76 -3.00 2.19
N PRO A 204 0.23 -3.67 3.22
CA PRO A 204 1.03 -4.14 4.33
C PRO A 204 1.83 -5.39 3.95
N MET A 205 3.08 -5.40 4.40
CA MET A 205 3.96 -6.56 4.36
C MET A 205 4.03 -7.21 5.75
N THR A 206 3.91 -8.54 5.80
CA THR A 206 3.84 -9.38 7.01
C THR A 206 4.97 -10.39 7.09
#